data_AF-A0A7S1Y765-F1
#
_entry.id   AF-A0A7S1Y765-F1
#
_cell.length_a   1.000
_cell.length_b   1.000
_cell.length_c   1.000
_cell.angle_alpha   90.00
_cell.angle_beta   90.00
_cell.angle_gamma   90.00
#
_symmetry.space_group_name_H-M   'P 1'
#
loop_
_entity.id
_entity.type
_entity.pdbx_description
1 polymer ?
#
loop_
_entity_poly.entity_id
_entity_poly.type
_entity_poly.pdbx_seq_one_letter_code
_entity_poly.pdbx_strand_id
1 'polypeptide(L)'
;NALTLFGELGILDRLQWKEHAMLFAKPGSAKKEFSTFDFPSLPAPLNAGVAILSNTDLLTWPEKIRLGIGLIPAYLFGQSYVEAQEGLTVQEWMRERGIPDRVTDEVFIAMSKALNFIDPDKLSMQCVLIALNRFLQETHGSKIAFLDGSPTERLCEPLREYIEARGGEVRTGSPVIRVLVNNDDEKSVAGLLLGGDEVLSADYYVSAMP
;
A
#
# COMPACT_ATOMS: atom_id res chain seq x y z
N ASN A 1 -3.35 -10.35 -8.09
CA ASN A 1 -2.94 -9.07 -8.72
C ASN A 1 -1.43 -8.84 -8.66
N ALA A 2 -0.73 -8.71 -7.51
CA ALA A 2 0.74 -8.73 -7.51
C ALA A 2 1.33 -10.17 -7.44
N LEU A 3 0.90 -10.97 -6.47
CA LEU A 3 1.37 -12.36 -6.34
C LEU A 3 0.99 -13.23 -7.54
N THR A 4 -0.18 -13.00 -8.13
CA THR A 4 -0.60 -13.63 -9.39
C THR A 4 0.39 -13.33 -10.50
N LEU A 5 0.76 -12.06 -10.70
CA LEU A 5 1.74 -11.64 -11.71
C LEU A 5 3.09 -12.31 -11.48
N PHE A 6 3.59 -12.30 -10.25
CA PHE A 6 4.84 -13.00 -9.91
C PHE A 6 4.75 -14.51 -10.19
N GLY A 7 3.58 -15.11 -9.97
CA GLY A 7 3.32 -16.52 -10.30
C GLY A 7 3.31 -16.78 -11.81
N GLU A 8 2.62 -15.95 -12.59
CA GLU A 8 2.54 -16.05 -14.05
C GLU A 8 3.90 -15.84 -14.73
N LEU A 9 4.74 -14.97 -14.16
CA LEU A 9 6.11 -14.74 -14.60
C LEU A 9 7.09 -15.80 -14.07
N GLY A 10 6.67 -16.68 -13.15
CA GLY A 10 7.53 -17.72 -12.58
C GLY A 10 8.65 -17.17 -11.68
N ILE A 11 8.42 -16.05 -10.99
CA ILE A 11 9.41 -15.32 -10.19
C ILE A 11 9.01 -15.17 -8.70
N LEU A 12 8.12 -16.03 -8.20
CA LEU A 12 7.67 -15.98 -6.80
C LEU A 12 8.80 -16.15 -5.78
N ASP A 13 9.86 -16.87 -6.14
CA ASP A 13 11.06 -17.08 -5.34
C ASP A 13 11.86 -15.78 -5.09
N ARG A 14 11.65 -14.75 -5.92
CA ARG A 14 12.29 -13.43 -5.74
C ARG A 14 11.74 -12.62 -4.57
N LEU A 15 10.61 -13.06 -3.98
CA LEU A 15 10.00 -12.44 -2.81
C LEU A 15 10.58 -13.03 -1.52
N GLN A 16 11.45 -12.25 -0.86
CA GLN A 16 12.05 -12.59 0.43
C GLN A 16 11.11 -12.25 1.58
N TRP A 17 10.20 -13.17 1.88
CA TRP A 17 9.28 -13.06 3.01
C TRP A 17 10.03 -12.99 4.34
N LYS A 18 9.62 -12.04 5.20
CA LYS A 18 10.14 -11.90 6.56
C LYS A 18 9.20 -12.52 7.57
N GLU A 19 9.65 -12.60 8.82
CA GLU A 19 8.80 -12.99 9.94
C GLU A 19 7.56 -12.09 10.01
N HIS A 20 6.46 -12.66 10.49
CA HIS A 20 5.20 -11.93 10.60
C HIS A 20 5.20 -11.08 11.87
N ALA A 21 5.98 -9.99 11.83
CA ALA A 21 6.17 -9.08 12.94
C ALA A 21 6.25 -7.64 12.46
N MET A 22 5.77 -6.70 13.27
CA MET A 22 5.99 -5.28 13.07
C MET A 22 6.86 -4.72 14.19
N LEU A 23 8.00 -4.14 13.82
CA LEU A 23 9.00 -3.60 14.73
C LEU A 23 8.92 -2.07 14.72
N PHE A 24 8.71 -1.48 15.89
CA PHE A 24 8.65 -0.04 16.10
C PHE A 24 9.81 0.39 16.99
N ALA A 25 10.61 1.35 16.53
CA ALA A 25 11.64 1.95 17.36
C ALA A 25 10.99 2.79 18.46
N LYS A 26 11.49 2.70 19.69
CA LYS A 26 11.02 3.53 20.82
C LYS A 26 11.75 4.87 20.84
N PRO A 27 11.10 6.00 20.54
CA PRO A 27 11.75 7.32 20.60
C PRO A 27 12.23 7.61 22.03
N GLY A 28 13.46 8.12 22.16
CA GLY A 28 14.02 8.50 23.47
C GLY A 28 14.59 7.35 24.32
N SER A 29 14.53 6.10 23.86
CA SER A 29 15.20 4.99 24.55
C SER A 29 16.73 5.09 24.40
N ALA A 30 17.46 5.08 25.53
CA ALA A 30 18.92 5.13 25.55
C ALA A 30 19.58 3.88 24.92
N LYS A 31 18.84 2.78 24.73
CA LYS A 31 19.37 1.47 24.31
C LYS A 31 18.93 0.99 22.92
N LYS A 32 18.40 1.86 22.05
CA LYS A 32 17.83 1.44 20.74
C LYS A 32 16.83 0.29 20.92
N GLU A 33 15.91 0.45 21.85
CA GLU A 33 14.90 -0.57 22.12
C GLU A 33 13.80 -0.55 21.05
N PHE A 34 13.31 -1.74 20.70
CA PHE A 34 12.20 -1.93 19.79
C PHE A 34 11.00 -2.49 20.55
N SER A 35 9.82 -2.04 20.14
CA SER A 35 8.54 -2.64 20.49
C SER A 35 8.08 -3.50 19.32
N THR A 36 7.58 -4.69 19.59
CA THR A 36 7.20 -5.65 18.54
C THR A 36 5.72 -6.00 18.65
N PHE A 37 5.04 -6.03 17.51
CA PHE A 37 3.76 -6.70 17.35
C PHE A 37 4.01 -8.02 16.62
N ASP A 38 4.03 -9.11 17.37
CA ASP A 38 4.23 -10.46 16.84
C ASP A 38 2.89 -11.08 16.46
N PHE A 39 2.74 -11.47 15.20
CA PHE A 39 1.52 -12.11 14.68
C PHE A 39 1.70 -13.63 14.75
N PRO A 40 1.03 -14.33 15.69
CA PRO A 40 1.12 -15.78 15.76
C PRO A 40 0.48 -16.44 14.54
N SER A 41 0.75 -17.73 14.34
CA SER A 41 0.12 -18.57 13.31
C SER A 41 -1.35 -18.89 13.62
N LEU A 42 -2.16 -17.85 13.81
CA LEU A 42 -3.62 -17.88 13.97
C LEU A 42 -4.27 -17.24 12.73
N PRO A 43 -5.53 -17.61 12.40
CA PRO A 43 -6.24 -16.98 11.29
C PRO A 43 -6.50 -15.49 11.57
N ALA A 44 -6.62 -14.68 10.51
CA ALA A 44 -7.12 -13.32 10.67
C ALA A 44 -8.61 -13.32 11.10
N PRO A 45 -9.06 -12.39 11.96
CA PRO A 45 -8.31 -11.31 12.61
C PRO A 45 -7.68 -11.71 13.97
N LEU A 46 -7.72 -12.98 14.39
CA LEU A 46 -7.27 -13.43 15.72
C LEU A 46 -5.77 -13.18 15.94
N ASN A 47 -4.94 -13.37 14.91
CA ASN A 47 -3.52 -13.06 14.96
C ASN A 47 -3.25 -11.58 15.29
N ALA A 48 -3.96 -10.65 14.64
CA ALA A 48 -3.85 -9.23 14.90
C ALA A 48 -4.34 -8.86 16.31
N GLY A 49 -5.44 -9.47 16.76
CA GLY A 49 -5.92 -9.32 18.13
C GLY A 49 -4.88 -9.72 19.16
N VAL A 50 -4.25 -10.89 18.99
CA VAL A 50 -3.17 -11.34 19.89
C VAL A 50 -1.97 -10.40 19.86
N ALA A 51 -1.53 -9.95 18.67
CA ALA A 51 -0.40 -9.04 18.53
C ALA A 51 -0.62 -7.70 19.26
N ILE A 52 -1.83 -7.12 19.16
CA ILE A 52 -2.19 -5.87 19.84
C ILE A 52 -2.29 -6.09 21.35
N LEU A 53 -2.90 -7.20 21.77
CA LEU A 53 -3.09 -7.51 23.18
C LEU A 53 -1.77 -7.85 23.89
N SER A 54 -0.83 -8.50 23.21
CA SER A 54 0.48 -8.86 23.75
C SER A 54 1.44 -7.67 23.86
N ASN A 55 1.29 -6.64 23.02
CA ASN A 55 2.16 -5.46 23.06
C ASN A 55 1.88 -4.57 24.28
N THR A 56 2.81 -4.43 25.22
CA THR A 56 2.60 -3.59 26.43
C THR A 56 3.19 -2.20 26.34
N ASP A 57 3.94 -1.91 25.28
CA ASP A 57 4.87 -0.77 25.28
C ASP A 57 4.33 0.45 24.52
N LEU A 58 3.47 0.25 23.51
CA LEU A 58 2.96 1.32 22.66
C LEU A 58 1.51 1.70 22.96
N LEU A 59 0.73 0.80 23.57
CA LEU A 59 -0.69 1.02 23.84
C LEU A 59 -1.04 0.56 25.24
N THR A 60 -1.68 1.43 26.01
CA THR A 60 -2.30 1.07 27.29
C THR A 60 -3.58 0.27 27.07
N TRP A 61 -4.03 -0.45 28.11
CA TRP A 61 -5.28 -1.22 28.05
C TRP A 61 -6.52 -0.41 27.61
N PRO A 62 -6.78 0.80 28.16
CA PRO A 62 -7.89 1.62 27.70
C PRO A 62 -7.80 2.00 26.22
N GLU A 63 -6.60 2.31 25.73
CA GLU A 63 -6.36 2.68 24.33
C GLU A 63 -6.62 1.50 23.39
N LYS A 64 -6.15 0.29 23.74
CA LYS A 64 -6.44 -0.93 22.99
C LYS A 64 -7.93 -1.19 22.84
N ILE A 65 -8.69 -1.02 23.93
CA ILE A 65 -10.15 -1.22 23.92
C ILE A 65 -10.83 -0.20 23.00
N ARG A 66 -10.48 1.09 23.11
CA ARG A 66 -11.06 2.15 22.26
C ARG A 66 -10.73 1.93 20.79
N LEU A 67 -9.49 1.59 20.47
CA LEU A 67 -9.07 1.30 19.11
C LEU A 67 -9.80 0.07 18.56
N GLY A 68 -9.88 -1.00 19.36
CA GLY A 68 -10.62 -2.21 19.00
C GLY A 68 -12.08 -1.91 18.67
N ILE A 69 -12.78 -1.16 19.54
CA ILE A 69 -14.17 -0.74 19.31
C ILE A 69 -14.30 0.10 18.03
N GLY A 70 -13.37 1.03 17.80
CA GLY A 70 -13.35 1.88 16.62
C GLY A 70 -13.20 1.12 15.30
N LEU A 71 -12.53 -0.04 15.32
CA LEU A 71 -12.32 -0.90 14.15
C LEU A 71 -13.45 -1.89 13.89
N ILE A 72 -14.36 -2.13 14.86
CA ILE A 72 -15.49 -3.06 14.69
C ILE A 72 -16.35 -2.70 13.47
N PRO A 73 -16.77 -1.44 13.25
CA PRO A 73 -17.57 -1.09 12.08
C PRO A 73 -16.84 -1.37 10.75
N ALA A 74 -15.54 -1.14 10.69
CA ALA A 74 -14.75 -1.43 9.49
C ALA A 74 -14.70 -2.93 9.18
N TYR A 75 -14.61 -3.78 10.22
CA TYR A 75 -14.68 -5.23 10.07
C TYR A 75 -16.07 -5.72 9.63
N LEU A 76 -17.14 -5.18 10.21
CA LEU A 76 -18.51 -5.65 9.96
C LEU A 76 -19.11 -5.16 8.64
N PHE A 77 -18.90 -3.90 8.31
CA PHE A 77 -19.52 -3.26 7.15
C PHE A 77 -18.59 -3.24 5.93
N GLY A 78 -17.30 -3.54 6.12
CA GLY A 78 -16.31 -3.66 5.06
C GLY A 78 -16.17 -2.37 4.25
N GLN A 79 -16.12 -2.52 2.93
CA GLN A 79 -15.74 -1.47 2.00
C GLN A 79 -16.61 -0.20 2.07
N SER A 80 -17.93 -0.34 2.28
CA SER A 80 -18.85 0.81 2.32
C SER A 80 -18.58 1.72 3.53
N TYR A 81 -18.23 1.14 4.68
CA TYR A 81 -17.83 1.94 5.84
C TYR A 81 -16.46 2.60 5.63
N VAL A 82 -15.51 1.88 5.02
CA VAL A 82 -14.17 2.40 4.72
C VAL A 82 -14.27 3.62 3.81
N GLU A 83 -15.06 3.56 2.75
CA GLU A 83 -15.33 4.67 1.83
C GLU A 83 -15.99 5.87 2.54
N ALA A 84 -16.91 5.61 3.46
CA ALA A 84 -17.54 6.67 4.24
C ALA A 84 -16.56 7.44 5.16
N GLN A 85 -15.33 6.95 5.39
CA GLN A 85 -14.31 7.64 6.17
C GLN A 85 -13.36 8.51 5.33
N GLU A 86 -13.60 8.67 4.03
CA GLU A 86 -12.72 9.45 3.14
C GLU A 86 -12.54 10.91 3.60
N GLY A 87 -13.62 11.53 4.06
CA GLY A 87 -13.64 12.93 4.48
C GLY A 87 -13.03 13.23 5.85
N LEU A 88 -12.58 12.22 6.59
CA LEU A 88 -11.94 12.38 7.91
C LEU A 88 -10.44 12.13 7.80
N THR A 89 -9.63 12.98 8.43
CA THR A 89 -8.22 12.68 8.66
C THR A 89 -8.06 11.59 9.71
N VAL A 90 -6.90 10.92 9.73
CA VAL A 90 -6.58 9.92 10.76
C VAL A 90 -6.68 10.53 12.16
N GLN A 91 -6.17 11.75 12.35
CA GLN A 91 -6.21 12.43 13.65
C GLN A 91 -7.65 12.79 14.09
N GLU A 92 -8.49 13.28 13.18
CA GLU A 92 -9.90 13.58 13.48
C GLU A 92 -10.67 12.31 13.86
N TRP A 93 -10.50 11.23 13.08
CA TRP A 93 -11.17 9.96 13.32
C TRP A 93 -10.83 9.37 14.70
N MET A 94 -9.57 9.50 15.14
CA MET A 94 -9.10 9.07 16.46
C MET A 94 -9.75 9.89 17.57
N ARG A 95 -9.76 11.22 17.42
CA ARG A 95 -10.35 12.14 18.41
C ARG A 95 -11.85 11.92 18.59
N GLU A 96 -12.59 11.71 17.51
CA GLU A 96 -14.03 11.40 17.56
C GLU A 96 -14.34 10.14 18.36
N ARG A 97 -13.40 9.18 18.40
CA ARG A 97 -13.53 7.91 19.14
C ARG A 97 -12.89 7.97 20.53
N GLY A 98 -12.51 9.16 20.98
CA GLY A 98 -11.89 9.40 22.27
C GLY A 98 -10.52 8.73 22.41
N ILE A 99 -9.83 8.46 21.30
CA ILE A 99 -8.47 7.92 21.33
C ILE A 99 -7.50 9.09 21.57
N PRO A 100 -6.60 9.02 22.58
CA PRO A 100 -5.68 10.11 22.87
C PRO A 100 -4.75 10.42 21.70
N ASP A 101 -4.43 11.71 21.50
CA ASP A 101 -3.49 12.17 20.46
C ASP A 101 -2.14 11.45 20.53
N ARG A 102 -1.68 11.06 21.73
CA ARG A 102 -0.47 10.25 21.92
C ARG A 102 -0.47 8.96 21.09
N VAL A 103 -1.60 8.25 20.99
CA VAL A 103 -1.70 7.01 20.17
C VAL A 103 -1.50 7.34 18.69
N THR A 104 -2.06 8.46 18.25
CA THR A 104 -1.84 8.97 16.90
C THR A 104 -0.36 9.27 16.68
N ASP A 105 0.30 9.90 17.64
CA ASP A 105 1.71 10.29 17.56
C ASP A 105 2.68 9.09 17.60
N GLU A 106 2.42 8.11 18.46
CA GLU A 106 3.32 6.97 18.67
C GLU A 106 3.14 5.86 17.62
N VAL A 107 1.93 5.65 17.11
CA VAL A 107 1.63 4.54 16.20
C VAL A 107 1.23 5.04 14.81
N PHE A 108 0.27 5.97 14.72
CA PHE A 108 -0.31 6.34 13.44
C PHE A 108 0.50 7.36 12.64
N ILE A 109 1.43 8.10 13.24
CA ILE A 109 2.44 8.86 12.49
C ILE A 109 3.30 7.91 11.65
N ALA A 110 3.80 6.84 12.27
CA ALA A 110 4.61 5.85 11.57
C ALA A 110 3.82 5.18 10.44
N MET A 111 2.58 4.78 10.72
CA MET A 111 1.71 4.18 9.71
C MET A 111 1.37 5.13 8.57
N SER A 112 1.04 6.40 8.87
CA SER A 112 0.67 7.39 7.85
C SER A 112 1.84 7.71 6.91
N LYS A 113 3.04 7.85 7.47
CA LYS A 113 4.27 8.06 6.70
C LYS A 113 4.66 6.85 5.86
N ALA A 114 4.43 5.64 6.38
CA ALA A 114 4.69 4.41 5.63
C ALA A 114 3.73 4.23 4.45
N LEU A 115 2.46 4.68 4.58
CA LEU A 115 1.45 4.52 3.55
C LEU A 115 1.53 5.58 2.46
N ASN A 116 1.69 6.85 2.84
CA ASN A 116 1.56 7.96 1.88
C ASN A 116 2.51 9.14 2.16
N PHE A 117 3.54 8.93 2.97
CA PHE A 117 4.59 9.92 3.26
C PHE A 117 4.11 11.25 3.89
N ILE A 118 2.90 11.27 4.45
CA ILE A 118 2.30 12.45 5.09
C ILE A 118 1.89 12.15 6.53
N ASP A 119 1.72 13.22 7.31
CA ASP A 119 1.31 13.15 8.72
C ASP A 119 -0.19 12.82 8.86
N PRO A 120 -0.62 12.25 10.01
CA PRO A 120 -1.99 11.78 10.24
C PRO A 120 -3.04 12.91 10.32
N ASP A 121 -2.62 14.17 10.48
CA ASP A 121 -3.46 15.37 10.39
C ASP A 121 -3.84 15.72 8.94
N LYS A 122 -3.23 15.04 7.95
CA LYS A 122 -3.49 15.24 6.51
C LYS A 122 -3.92 13.97 5.81
N LEU A 123 -3.53 12.80 6.31
CA LEU A 123 -3.91 11.53 5.71
C LEU A 123 -5.38 11.22 5.95
N SER A 124 -6.11 10.84 4.90
CA SER A 124 -7.47 10.32 5.02
C SER A 124 -7.50 8.98 5.77
N MET A 125 -8.44 8.82 6.69
CA MET A 125 -8.62 7.58 7.43
C MET A 125 -9.00 6.40 6.52
N GLN A 126 -9.64 6.67 5.38
CA GLN A 126 -9.91 5.64 4.37
C GLN A 126 -8.63 4.89 3.96
N CYS A 127 -7.51 5.61 3.76
CA CYS A 127 -6.22 5.00 3.41
C CYS A 127 -5.75 3.99 4.47
N VAL A 128 -5.83 4.39 5.75
CA VAL A 128 -5.45 3.53 6.88
C VAL A 128 -6.39 2.32 7.01
N LEU A 129 -7.70 2.53 6.85
CA LEU A 129 -8.69 1.45 6.97
C LEU A 129 -8.60 0.45 5.82
N ILE A 130 -8.24 0.86 4.60
CA ILE A 130 -7.93 -0.08 3.50
C ILE A 130 -6.77 -1.00 3.90
N ALA A 131 -5.70 -0.44 4.45
CA ALA A 131 -4.54 -1.20 4.91
C ALA A 131 -4.90 -2.16 6.07
N LEU A 132 -5.63 -1.66 7.08
CA LEU A 132 -6.06 -2.47 8.22
C LEU A 132 -7.06 -3.55 7.82
N ASN A 133 -7.96 -3.30 6.87
CA ASN A 133 -8.91 -4.31 6.42
C ASN A 133 -8.17 -5.53 5.85
N ARG A 134 -7.05 -5.33 5.14
CA ARG A 134 -6.21 -6.44 4.68
C ARG A 134 -5.66 -7.28 5.85
N PHE A 135 -5.32 -6.66 6.97
CA PHE A 135 -4.82 -7.35 8.16
C PHE A 135 -5.92 -8.17 8.84
N LEU A 136 -7.17 -7.71 8.74
CA LEU A 136 -8.33 -8.35 9.34
C LEU A 136 -8.89 -9.49 8.48
N GLN A 137 -8.74 -9.42 7.16
CA GLN A 137 -9.31 -10.38 6.21
C GLN A 137 -8.34 -11.49 5.78
N GLU A 138 -7.05 -11.19 5.63
CA GLU A 138 -6.06 -12.14 5.13
C GLU A 138 -5.06 -12.53 6.23
N THR A 139 -4.97 -13.83 6.55
CA THR A 139 -4.05 -14.36 7.57
C THR A 139 -2.59 -13.93 7.36
N HIS A 140 -2.16 -13.72 6.12
CA HIS A 140 -0.80 -13.26 5.77
C HIS A 140 -0.81 -11.88 5.09
N GLY A 141 -1.93 -11.14 5.17
CA GLY A 141 -2.11 -9.86 4.49
C GLY A 141 -1.18 -8.75 4.99
N SER A 142 -0.74 -8.85 6.25
CA SER A 142 0.26 -7.96 6.87
C SER A 142 1.70 -8.47 6.77
N LYS A 143 1.94 -9.63 6.14
CA LYS A 143 3.29 -10.17 6.01
C LYS A 143 4.08 -9.38 4.95
N ILE A 144 5.32 -9.03 5.28
CA ILE A 144 6.17 -8.22 4.43
C ILE A 144 7.13 -9.12 3.65
N ALA A 145 7.32 -8.80 2.37
CA ALA A 145 8.37 -9.36 1.53
C ALA A 145 9.22 -8.24 0.94
N PHE A 146 10.51 -8.50 0.79
CA PHE A 146 11.42 -7.66 0.02
C PHE A 146 11.73 -8.34 -1.29
N LEU A 147 11.89 -7.56 -2.36
CA LEU A 147 12.45 -8.09 -3.59
C LEU A 147 13.93 -8.42 -3.36
N ASP A 148 14.40 -9.53 -3.90
CA ASP A 148 15.76 -10.04 -3.72
C ASP A 148 16.87 -9.26 -4.48
N GLY A 149 16.52 -8.11 -5.06
CA GLY A 149 17.46 -7.23 -5.76
C GLY A 149 16.77 -6.01 -6.38
N SER A 150 17.44 -5.37 -7.33
CA SER A 150 16.93 -4.18 -8.02
C SER A 150 15.59 -4.47 -8.74
N PRO A 151 14.54 -3.64 -8.55
CA PRO A 151 13.27 -3.82 -9.25
C PRO A 151 13.40 -3.85 -10.78
N THR A 152 14.35 -3.10 -11.35
CA THR A 152 14.59 -3.09 -12.79
C THR A 152 14.95 -4.48 -13.32
N GLU A 153 15.89 -5.16 -12.69
CA GLU A 153 16.38 -6.48 -13.13
C GLU A 153 15.48 -7.61 -12.63
N ARG A 154 14.96 -7.48 -11.39
CA ARG A 154 14.27 -8.57 -10.70
C ARG A 154 12.77 -8.61 -10.98
N LEU A 155 12.17 -7.53 -11.50
CA LEU A 155 10.74 -7.48 -11.83
C LEU A 155 10.48 -6.92 -13.24
N CYS A 156 11.06 -5.78 -13.60
CA CYS A 156 10.76 -5.13 -14.87
C CYS A 156 11.34 -5.90 -16.08
N GLU A 157 12.53 -6.49 -15.97
CA GLU A 157 13.11 -7.27 -17.07
C GLU A 157 12.29 -8.54 -17.39
N PRO A 158 11.86 -9.38 -16.43
CA PRO A 158 10.95 -10.49 -16.72
C PRO A 158 9.63 -10.05 -17.38
N LEU A 159 9.09 -8.90 -16.97
CA LEU A 159 7.90 -8.32 -17.61
C LEU A 159 8.17 -7.96 -19.06
N ARG A 160 9.29 -7.31 -19.34
CA ARG A 160 9.73 -6.95 -20.68
C ARG A 160 9.91 -8.19 -21.55
N GLU A 161 10.66 -9.19 -21.07
CA GLU A 161 10.87 -10.46 -21.77
C GLU A 161 9.53 -11.15 -22.07
N TYR A 162 8.60 -11.15 -21.12
CA TYR A 162 7.27 -11.74 -21.30
C TYR A 162 6.46 -11.06 -22.41
N ILE A 163 6.53 -9.72 -22.49
CA ILE A 163 5.86 -8.89 -23.51
C ILE A 163 6.51 -9.12 -24.88
N GLU A 164 7.85 -9.02 -24.97
CA GLU A 164 8.61 -9.15 -26.21
C GLU A 164 8.49 -10.57 -26.82
N ALA A 165 8.49 -11.61 -25.98
CA ALA A 165 8.27 -12.99 -26.42
C ALA A 165 6.89 -13.23 -27.06
N ARG A 166 5.94 -12.31 -26.87
CA ARG A 166 4.58 -12.36 -27.44
C ARG A 166 4.36 -11.34 -28.55
N GLY A 167 5.44 -10.75 -29.07
CA GLY A 167 5.39 -9.80 -30.18
C GLY A 167 5.07 -8.36 -29.77
N GLY A 168 5.01 -8.07 -28.46
CA GLY A 168 4.99 -6.69 -27.99
C GLY A 168 6.36 -6.03 -28.11
N GLU A 169 6.39 -4.69 -28.04
CA GLU A 169 7.63 -3.92 -28.10
C GLU A 169 7.75 -3.03 -26.87
N VAL A 170 8.91 -3.04 -26.20
CA VAL A 170 9.19 -2.18 -25.05
C VAL A 170 10.31 -1.22 -25.41
N ARG A 171 9.97 0.06 -25.61
CA ARG A 171 10.92 1.12 -25.95
C ARG A 171 11.25 1.98 -24.73
N THR A 172 12.51 2.01 -24.33
CA THR A 172 13.03 2.93 -23.31
C THR A 172 13.69 4.14 -23.96
N GLY A 173 13.68 5.30 -23.29
CA GLY A 173 14.25 6.53 -23.87
C GLY A 173 13.38 7.17 -24.96
N SER A 174 12.10 6.78 -25.03
CA SER A 174 11.11 7.30 -25.98
C SER A 174 10.04 8.13 -25.25
N PRO A 175 10.36 9.34 -24.77
CA PRO A 175 9.40 10.17 -24.06
C PRO A 175 8.27 10.62 -24.99
N VAL A 176 7.02 10.55 -24.53
CA VAL A 176 5.87 11.14 -25.24
C VAL A 176 5.86 12.65 -24.98
N ILE A 177 5.96 13.44 -26.04
CA ILE A 177 6.00 14.90 -26.01
C ILE A 177 4.60 15.50 -26.13
N ARG A 178 3.75 14.88 -26.97
CA ARG A 178 2.38 15.37 -27.20
C ARG A 178 1.45 14.26 -27.66
N VAL A 179 0.20 14.30 -27.17
CA VAL A 179 -0.91 13.54 -27.74
C VAL A 179 -1.47 14.33 -28.92
N LEU A 180 -1.43 13.77 -30.12
CA LEU A 180 -2.01 14.37 -31.32
C LEU A 180 -3.46 13.92 -31.44
N VAL A 181 -4.37 14.86 -31.70
CA VAL A 181 -5.80 14.60 -31.91
C VAL A 181 -6.16 14.76 -33.38
N ASN A 182 -7.20 14.08 -33.83
CA ASN A 182 -7.67 14.22 -35.21
C ASN A 182 -8.27 15.61 -35.42
N ASN A 183 -8.00 16.20 -36.59
CA ASN A 183 -8.54 17.53 -36.94
C ASN A 183 -10.07 17.53 -37.07
N ASP A 184 -10.65 16.41 -37.48
CA ASP A 184 -12.10 16.26 -37.70
C ASP A 184 -12.85 15.81 -36.43
N ASP A 185 -12.13 15.30 -35.42
CA ASP A 185 -12.69 14.89 -34.12
C ASP A 185 -11.63 15.01 -33.02
N GLU A 186 -11.64 16.14 -32.32
CA GLU A 186 -10.70 16.46 -31.22
C GLU A 186 -10.80 15.50 -30.02
N LYS A 187 -11.84 14.65 -29.95
CA LYS A 187 -11.99 13.64 -28.90
C LYS A 187 -11.27 12.33 -29.24
N SER A 188 -10.75 12.20 -30.47
CA SER A 188 -10.07 11.01 -30.95
C SER A 188 -8.57 11.26 -31.12
N VAL A 189 -7.75 10.31 -30.68
CA VAL A 189 -6.29 10.39 -30.74
C VAL A 189 -5.82 9.93 -32.13
N ALA A 190 -5.04 10.78 -32.81
CA ALA A 190 -4.43 10.51 -34.10
C ALA A 190 -3.06 9.80 -33.97
N GLY A 191 -2.34 10.07 -32.88
CA GLY A 191 -1.01 9.53 -32.63
C GLY A 191 -0.33 10.14 -31.41
N LEU A 192 0.84 9.60 -31.08
CA LEU A 192 1.74 10.13 -30.05
C LEU A 192 2.99 10.69 -30.71
N LEU A 193 3.27 11.97 -30.48
CA LEU A 193 4.55 12.58 -30.83
C LEU A 193 5.58 12.18 -29.75
N LEU A 194 6.62 11.47 -30.15
CA LEU A 194 7.73 11.04 -29.31
C LEU A 194 8.91 12.02 -29.41
N GLY A 195 9.87 11.89 -28.50
CA GLY A 195 11.14 12.62 -28.57
C GLY A 195 11.90 12.28 -29.85
N GLY A 196 12.45 13.30 -30.53
CA GLY A 196 13.09 13.13 -31.84
C GLY A 196 12.14 13.24 -33.03
N ASP A 197 10.95 13.81 -32.83
CA ASP A 197 9.92 14.09 -33.86
C ASP A 197 9.31 12.85 -34.54
N GLU A 198 9.48 11.66 -33.95
CA GLU A 198 8.78 10.44 -34.36
C GLU A 198 7.30 10.54 -33.99
N VAL A 199 6.41 10.14 -34.89
CA VAL A 199 4.97 10.01 -34.63
C VAL A 199 4.60 8.53 -34.65
N LEU A 200 4.06 8.04 -33.53
CA LEU A 200 3.57 6.68 -33.38
C LEU A 200 2.04 6.64 -33.41
N SER A 201 1.48 5.84 -34.32
CA SER A 201 0.03 5.60 -34.41
C SER A 201 -0.33 4.16 -34.05
N ALA A 202 -1.46 3.99 -33.37
CA ALA A 202 -2.01 2.72 -32.93
C ALA A 202 -3.55 2.77 -32.93
N ASP A 203 -4.19 1.59 -32.87
CA ASP A 203 -5.65 1.49 -32.77
C ASP A 203 -6.18 1.98 -31.41
N TYR A 204 -5.39 1.79 -30.36
CA TYR A 204 -5.72 2.17 -28.99
C TYR A 204 -4.52 2.81 -28.29
N TYR A 205 -4.81 3.80 -27.43
CA TYR A 205 -3.81 4.51 -26.64
C TYR A 205 -4.18 4.40 -25.17
N VAL A 206 -3.21 4.01 -24.34
CA VAL A 206 -3.36 3.93 -22.88
C VAL A 206 -2.27 4.77 -22.25
N SER A 207 -2.65 5.69 -21.37
CA SER A 207 -1.69 6.43 -20.54
C SER A 207 -1.60 5.78 -19.17
N ALA A 208 -0.38 5.36 -18.80
CA ALA A 208 -0.03 4.92 -17.46
C ALA A 208 0.93 5.94 -16.78
N MET A 209 0.98 7.18 -17.29
CA MET A 209 1.75 8.26 -16.67
C MET A 209 1.06 8.75 -15.38
N PRO A 210 1.83 9.19 -14.36
CA PRO A 210 1.29 9.85 -13.17
C PRO A 210 0.50 11.13 -13.45
#